data_AF-A0A9W8XGF5-F1
#
_entry.id   AF-A0A9W8XGF5-F1
#
_cell.length_a   1.000
_cell.length_b   1.000
_cell.length_c   1.000
_cell.angle_alpha   90.00
_cell.angle_beta   90.00
_cell.angle_gamma   90.00
#
_symmetry.space_group_name_H-M   'P 1'
#
loop_
_entity.id
_entity.type
_entity.pdbx_description
1 polymer ?
#
loop_
_entity_poly.entity_id
_entity_poly.type
_entity_poly.pdbx_seq_one_letter_code
_entity_poly.pdbx_strand_id
1 'polypeptide(L)'
;MEILHIYYFDEALYLSSIALTKISILLFYLRIFPNPRFRKLVWVAIAYCIGYILGTVLALLFQCKPLNLAWTRWDNEHPGKCFNLNLLGWLTAALNIVGDVMVICLPLQELSRLAMGRRKKAGIMLMFLGGGL
;
A
#
# COMPACT_ATOMS: atom_id res chain seq x y z
N MET A 1 6.97 26.03 -13.08
CA MET A 1 7.86 25.34 -12.12
C MET A 1 7.16 24.96 -10.80
N GLU A 2 6.04 25.59 -10.40
CA GLU A 2 5.30 25.21 -9.18
C GLU A 2 4.47 23.91 -9.31
N ILE A 3 3.97 23.61 -10.51
CA ILE A 3 3.09 22.45 -10.76
C ILE A 3 3.79 21.13 -10.38
N LEU A 4 5.09 21.02 -10.67
CA LEU A 4 5.84 19.80 -10.38
C LEU A 4 6.01 19.58 -8.86
N HIS A 5 6.15 20.66 -8.08
CA HIS A 5 6.21 20.60 -6.61
C HIS A 5 4.89 20.07 -6.03
N ILE A 6 3.77 20.61 -6.50
CA ILE A 6 2.44 20.19 -6.04
C ILE A 6 2.20 18.71 -6.37
N TYR A 7 2.51 18.28 -7.59
CA TYR A 7 2.38 16.89 -8.01
C TYR A 7 3.20 15.92 -7.15
N TYR A 8 4.41 16.32 -6.77
CA TYR A 8 5.29 15.48 -5.97
C TYR A 8 4.77 15.26 -4.54
N PHE A 9 4.24 16.32 -3.91
CA PHE A 9 3.62 16.19 -2.59
C PHE A 9 2.29 15.44 -2.63
N ASP A 10 1.49 15.69 -3.67
CA ASP A 10 0.22 15.01 -3.90
C ASP A 10 0.41 13.49 -4.06
N GLU A 11 1.39 13.07 -4.87
CA GLU A 11 1.71 11.66 -5.07
C GLU A 11 2.10 10.97 -3.76
N ALA A 12 2.94 11.62 -2.94
CA ALA A 12 3.35 11.08 -1.64
C ALA A 12 2.16 10.93 -0.67
N LEU A 13 1.28 11.93 -0.61
CA LEU A 13 0.08 11.92 0.24
C LEU A 13 -0.92 10.87 -0.23
N TYR A 14 -1.14 10.75 -1.54
CA TYR A 14 -2.02 9.76 -2.13
C TYR A 14 -1.59 8.33 -1.81
N LEU A 15 -0.31 8.00 -2.04
CA LEU A 15 0.24 6.67 -1.76
C LEU A 15 0.22 6.32 -0.27
N SER A 16 0.47 7.31 0.60
CA SER A 16 0.37 7.15 2.05
C SER A 16 -1.06 6.87 2.49
N SER A 17 -2.04 7.56 1.91
CA SER A 17 -3.47 7.41 2.22
C SER A 17 -4.00 6.03 1.83
N ILE A 18 -3.56 5.50 0.68
CA ILE A 18 -3.87 4.13 0.27
C ILE A 18 -3.35 3.12 1.29
N ALA A 19 -2.09 3.24 1.71
CA ALA A 19 -1.49 2.31 2.64
C ALA A 19 -2.13 2.38 4.05
N LEU A 20 -2.49 3.58 4.52
CA LEU A 20 -3.24 3.79 5.77
C LEU A 20 -4.62 3.12 5.71
N THR A 21 -5.30 3.20 4.57
CA THR A 21 -6.60 2.53 4.36
C THR A 21 -6.46 1.02 4.53
N LYS A 22 -5.42 0.41 3.93
CA LYS A 22 -5.13 -1.02 4.08
C LYS A 22 -4.85 -1.39 5.53
N ILE A 23 -4.08 -0.58 6.26
CA ILE A 23 -3.81 -0.80 7.69
C ILE A 23 -5.11 -0.75 8.51
N SER A 24 -5.99 0.21 8.26
CA SER A 24 -7.29 0.31 8.94
C SER A 24 -8.13 -0.97 8.78
N ILE A 25 -8.19 -1.51 7.56
CA ILE A 25 -8.88 -2.77 7.26
C ILE A 25 -8.22 -3.95 8.01
N LEU A 26 -6.89 -4.02 8.02
CA LEU A 26 -6.16 -5.08 8.74
C LEU A 26 -6.38 -5.01 10.27
N LEU A 27 -6.41 -3.80 10.84
CA LEU A 27 -6.76 -3.61 12.26
C LEU A 27 -8.19 -4.06 12.55
N PHE A 28 -9.13 -3.80 11.64
CA PHE A 28 -10.50 -4.31 11.74
C PHE A 28 -10.55 -5.85 11.75
N TYR A 29 -9.72 -6.52 10.94
CA TYR A 29 -9.61 -7.98 10.96
C TYR A 29 -9.07 -8.52 12.29
N LEU A 30 -8.08 -7.86 12.90
CA LEU A 30 -7.57 -8.22 14.23
C LEU A 30 -8.63 -8.12 15.34
N ARG A 31 -9.63 -7.25 15.16
CA ARG A 31 -10.75 -7.07 16.09
C ARG A 31 -11.83 -8.13 15.91
N ILE A 32 -12.12 -8.53 14.67
CA ILE A 32 -13.18 -9.51 14.36
C ILE A 32 -12.74 -10.94 14.66
N PHE A 33 -11.52 -11.31 14.28
CA PHE A 33 -11.07 -12.70 14.31
C PHE A 33 -10.09 -12.93 15.48
N PRO A 34 -10.49 -13.67 16.52
CA PRO A 34 -9.63 -13.94 17.67
C PRO A 34 -8.56 -15.02 17.42
N ASN A 35 -8.53 -15.64 16.23
CA ASN A 35 -7.62 -16.76 15.93
C ASN A 35 -6.14 -16.32 15.99
N PRO A 36 -5.30 -16.89 16.87
CA PRO A 36 -3.91 -16.46 17.06
C PRO A 36 -3.04 -16.66 15.81
N ARG A 37 -3.31 -17.69 14.99
CA ARG A 37 -2.56 -17.92 13.73
C ARG A 37 -2.88 -16.84 12.71
N PHE A 38 -4.15 -16.47 12.59
CA PHE A 38 -4.59 -15.39 11.73
C PHE A 38 -4.02 -14.03 12.16
N ARG A 39 -4.04 -13.75 13.47
CA ARG A 39 -3.49 -12.49 14.01
C ARG A 39 -2.01 -12.32 13.63
N LYS A 40 -1.21 -13.39 13.62
CA LYS A 40 0.17 -13.34 13.13
C LYS A 40 0.25 -12.96 11.65
N LEU A 41 -0.57 -13.57 10.79
CA LEU A 41 -0.61 -13.23 9.36
C LEU A 41 -1.01 -11.78 9.11
N VAL A 42 -2.00 -11.29 9.87
CA VAL A 42 -2.44 -9.88 9.77
C VAL A 42 -1.34 -8.92 10.23
N TRP A 43 -0.60 -9.24 11.31
CA TRP A 43 0.56 -8.44 11.73
C TRP A 43 1.67 -8.42 10.68
N VAL A 44 1.92 -9.53 9.99
CA VAL A 44 2.87 -9.57 8.86
C VAL A 44 2.40 -8.65 7.72
N ALA A 45 1.11 -8.64 7.40
CA ALA A 45 0.56 -7.74 6.39
C ALA A 45 0.64 -6.27 6.81
N ILE A 46 0.43 -5.95 8.09
CA ILE A 46 0.62 -4.58 8.61
C ILE A 46 2.09 -4.17 8.48
N ALA A 47 3.03 -5.04 8.84
CA ALA A 47 4.46 -4.78 8.68
C ALA A 47 4.83 -4.55 7.21
N TYR A 48 4.24 -5.30 6.28
CA TYR A 48 4.39 -5.05 4.84
C TYR A 48 3.88 -3.66 4.43
N CYS A 49 2.68 -3.26 4.86
CA CYS A 49 2.14 -1.93 4.56
C CYS A 49 3.03 -0.80 5.10
N ILE A 50 3.57 -0.94 6.31
CA ILE A 50 4.50 0.03 6.90
C ILE A 50 5.80 0.07 6.07
N GLY A 51 6.36 -1.09 5.72
CA GLY A 51 7.55 -1.18 4.88
C GLY A 51 7.34 -0.55 3.50
N TYR A 52 6.16 -0.71 2.91
CA TYR A 52 5.79 -0.08 1.65
C TYR A 52 5.77 1.46 1.76
N ILE A 53 5.15 2.03 2.81
CA ILE A 53 5.15 3.49 3.04
C ILE A 53 6.58 3.99 3.17
N LEU A 54 7.36 3.39 4.06
CA LEU A 54 8.75 3.80 4.32
C LEU A 54 9.61 3.67 3.06
N GLY A 55 9.48 2.55 2.33
CA GLY A 55 10.22 2.31 1.09
C GLY A 55 9.88 3.33 0.01
N THR A 56 8.60 3.66 -0.15
CA THR A 56 8.13 4.63 -1.14
C THR A 56 8.59 6.05 -0.79
N VAL A 57 8.49 6.45 0.48
CA VAL A 57 8.96 7.76 0.95
C VAL A 57 10.47 7.89 0.78
N LEU A 58 11.24 6.86 1.16
CA LEU A 58 12.70 6.86 0.96
C LEU A 58 13.06 6.87 -0.53
N ALA A 59 12.34 6.11 -1.36
CA ALA A 59 12.57 6.11 -2.79
C ALA A 59 12.29 7.47 -3.43
N LEU A 60 11.25 8.18 -2.98
CA LEU A 60 10.99 9.57 -3.36
C LEU A 60 12.16 10.47 -2.92
N LEU A 61 12.58 10.41 -1.66
CA LEU A 61 13.68 11.23 -1.13
C LEU A 61 15.02 10.97 -1.82
N PHE A 62 15.28 9.75 -2.28
CA PHE A 62 16.54 9.34 -2.93
C PHE A 62 16.42 9.14 -4.44
N GLN A 63 15.33 9.58 -5.08
CA GLN A 63 15.10 9.39 -6.52
C GLN A 63 16.19 10.02 -7.40
N CYS A 64 16.85 11.07 -6.91
CA CYS A 64 17.91 11.81 -7.59
C CYS A 64 19.11 12.05 -6.67
N LYS A 65 20.32 11.88 -7.22
CA LYS A 65 21.56 12.27 -6.56
C LYS A 65 22.30 13.31 -7.43
N PRO A 66 22.48 14.56 -6.95
CA PRO A 66 21.83 15.21 -5.79
C PRO A 66 20.31 15.46 -5.94
N LEU A 67 19.59 15.56 -4.81
CA LEU A 67 18.13 15.81 -4.73
C LEU A 67 17.70 17.07 -5.50
N ASN A 68 18.59 18.06 -5.60
CA ASN A 68 18.34 19.31 -6.32
C ASN A 68 18.13 19.09 -7.84
N LEU A 69 18.64 17.98 -8.41
CA LEU A 69 18.38 17.62 -9.80
C LEU A 69 16.94 17.19 -10.06
N ALA A 70 16.15 16.79 -9.05
CA ALA A 70 14.74 16.48 -9.28
C ALA A 70 13.99 17.67 -9.91
N TRP A 71 14.46 18.89 -9.65
CA TRP A 71 13.85 20.15 -10.11
C TRP A 71 14.66 20.87 -11.20
N THR A 72 15.98 20.65 -11.27
CA THR A 72 16.90 21.34 -12.21
C THR A 72 17.31 20.51 -13.42
N ARG A 73 16.84 19.26 -13.56
CA ARG A 73 17.22 18.40 -14.70
C ARG A 73 16.68 18.84 -16.06
N TRP A 74 15.71 19.74 -16.10
CA TRP A 74 15.11 20.24 -17.35
C TRP A 74 16.16 20.89 -18.26
N ASP A 75 17.19 21.48 -17.68
CA ASP A 75 18.16 22.31 -18.40
C ASP A 75 19.32 21.48 -19.00
N ASN A 76 19.45 20.19 -18.67
CA ASN A 76 20.56 19.29 -19.06
C ASN A 76 21.99 19.78 -18.72
N GLU A 77 22.17 20.94 -18.09
CA GLU A 77 23.48 21.52 -17.80
C GLU A 77 24.16 20.99 -16.52
N HIS A 78 23.40 20.30 -15.66
CA HIS A 78 23.89 19.85 -14.35
C HIS A 78 24.26 18.35 -14.34
N PRO A 79 25.51 17.97 -13.98
CA PRO A 79 25.90 16.57 -13.89
C PRO A 79 25.25 15.88 -12.68
N GLY A 80 24.39 14.90 -12.94
CA GLY A 80 23.77 14.09 -11.89
C GLY A 80 23.03 12.85 -12.42
N LYS A 81 22.94 11.82 -11.59
CA LYS A 81 22.19 10.59 -11.90
C LYS A 81 20.89 10.58 -11.11
N CYS A 82 19.76 10.62 -11.82
CA CYS A 82 18.46 10.24 -11.28
C CYS A 82 18.10 8.82 -11.72
N PHE A 83 17.38 8.12 -10.84
CA PHE A 83 16.81 6.82 -11.17
C PHE A 83 15.69 6.96 -12.21
N ASN A 84 15.39 5.87 -12.91
CA ASN A 84 14.30 5.85 -13.88
C ASN A 84 12.95 5.98 -13.15
N LEU A 85 12.30 7.14 -13.28
CA LEU A 85 10.99 7.41 -12.67
C LEU A 85 9.95 6.38 -13.09
N ASN A 86 9.97 5.96 -14.36
CA ASN A 86 9.11 4.89 -14.86
C ASN A 86 9.31 3.60 -14.06
N LEU A 87 10.55 3.15 -13.89
CA LEU A 87 10.86 1.92 -13.15
C LEU A 87 10.38 2.02 -11.69
N LEU A 88 10.59 3.18 -11.05
CA LEU A 88 10.10 3.43 -9.70
C LEU A 88 8.57 3.32 -9.64
N GLY A 89 7.86 3.96 -10.57
CA GLY A 89 6.41 3.90 -10.68
C GLY A 89 5.89 2.47 -10.87
N TRP A 90 6.52 1.68 -11.77
CA TRP A 90 6.17 0.27 -11.99
C TRP A 90 6.36 -0.58 -10.72
N LEU A 91 7.45 -0.38 -9.98
CA LEU A 91 7.71 -1.10 -8.73
C LEU A 91 6.69 -0.74 -7.64
N THR A 92 6.43 0.56 -7.44
CA THR A 92 5.44 1.04 -6.48
C THR A 92 4.05 0.52 -6.81
N ALA A 93 3.64 0.57 -8.08
CA ALA A 93 2.36 0.02 -8.54
C ALA A 93 2.24 -1.49 -8.28
N ALA A 94 3.28 -2.26 -8.62
CA ALA A 94 3.30 -3.70 -8.40
C ALA A 94 3.17 -4.05 -6.90
N LEU A 95 3.94 -3.37 -6.03
CA LEU A 95 3.87 -3.57 -4.59
C LEU A 95 2.51 -3.16 -4.00
N ASN A 96 1.88 -2.12 -4.56
CA ASN A 96 0.56 -1.70 -4.15
C ASN A 96 -0.47 -2.81 -4.41
N ILE A 97 -0.48 -3.36 -5.63
CA ILE A 97 -1.37 -4.46 -6.04
C ILE A 97 -1.16 -5.70 -5.17
N VAL A 98 0.09 -6.06 -4.86
CA VAL A 98 0.39 -7.18 -3.94
C VAL A 98 -0.25 -6.93 -2.57
N GLY A 99 -0.20 -5.69 -2.08
CA GLY A 99 -0.89 -5.29 -0.85
C GLY A 99 -2.40 -5.49 -0.92
N ASP A 100 -3.05 -5.14 -2.04
CA ASP A 100 -4.50 -5.34 -2.22
C ASP A 100 -4.87 -6.81 -2.21
N VAL A 101 -4.11 -7.62 -2.95
CA VAL A 101 -4.31 -9.08 -3.00
C VAL A 101 -4.15 -9.68 -1.61
N MET A 102 -3.17 -9.24 -0.81
CA MET A 102 -2.99 -9.74 0.56
C MET A 102 -4.17 -9.39 1.46
N VAL A 103 -4.67 -8.15 1.42
CA VAL A 103 -5.84 -7.72 2.22
C VAL A 103 -7.08 -8.54 1.86
N ILE A 104 -7.30 -8.83 0.57
CA ILE A 104 -8.44 -9.63 0.11
C ILE A 104 -8.28 -11.13 0.46
N CYS A 105 -7.07 -11.68 0.35
CA CYS A 105 -6.82 -13.11 0.57
C CYS A 105 -6.89 -13.53 2.05
N LEU A 106 -6.42 -12.68 2.97
CA LEU A 106 -6.42 -12.95 4.41
C LEU A 106 -7.77 -13.45 4.97
N PRO A 107 -8.89 -12.74 4.79
CA PRO A 107 -10.20 -13.17 5.30
C PRO A 107 -10.71 -14.42 4.58
N LEU A 108 -10.41 -14.59 3.28
CA LEU A 108 -10.83 -15.76 2.50
C LEU A 108 -10.18 -17.06 3.04
N GLN A 109 -8.90 -17.00 3.39
CA GLN A 109 -8.18 -18.14 3.97
C GLN A 109 -8.81 -18.56 5.30
N GLU A 110 -9.12 -17.62 6.20
CA GLU A 110 -9.78 -17.94 7.46
C GLU A 110 -11.21 -18.43 7.28
N LEU A 111 -11.99 -17.83 6.37
CA LEU A 111 -13.35 -18.26 6.05
C LEU A 111 -13.41 -19.67 5.44
N SER A 112 -12.34 -20.11 4.77
CA SER A 112 -12.23 -21.47 4.25
C SER A 112 -11.90 -22.49 5.34
N ARG A 113 -11.13 -22.08 6.36
CA ARG A 113 -10.68 -22.93 7.47
C ARG A 113 -11.68 -23.03 8.62
N LEU A 114 -12.43 -21.96 8.88
CA LEU A 114 -13.38 -21.91 9.97
C LEU A 114 -14.71 -22.47 9.47
N ALA A 115 -15.12 -23.64 10.00
CA ALA A 115 -16.42 -24.28 9.75
C ALA A 115 -17.59 -23.47 10.37
N MET A 116 -17.66 -22.16 10.10
CA MET A 116 -18.76 -21.30 10.51
C MET A 116 -19.96 -21.51 9.60
N GLY A 117 -21.15 -21.62 10.20
CA GLY A 117 -22.42 -21.81 9.51
C GLY A 117 -22.63 -20.79 8.38
N ARG A 118 -23.15 -21.26 7.24
CA ARG A 118 -23.24 -20.55 5.95
C ARG A 118 -23.75 -19.09 6.01
N ARG A 119 -24.54 -18.72 7.03
CA ARG A 119 -25.06 -17.36 7.24
C ARG A 119 -23.99 -16.31 7.59
N LYS A 120 -22.98 -16.66 8.41
CA LYS A 120 -21.88 -15.72 8.73
C LYS A 120 -20.90 -15.58 7.56
N LYS A 121 -20.71 -16.67 6.80
CA LYS A 121 -19.93 -16.66 5.55
C LYS A 121 -20.56 -15.76 4.50
N ALA A 122 -21.89 -15.79 4.36
CA ALA A 122 -22.64 -14.92 3.45
C ALA A 122 -22.58 -13.44 3.85
N GLY A 123 -22.69 -13.10 5.15
CA GLY A 123 -22.62 -11.70 5.60
C GLY A 123 -21.25 -11.05 5.34
N ILE A 124 -20.16 -11.79 5.55
CA ILE A 124 -18.81 -11.28 5.26
C ILE A 124 -18.59 -11.21 3.74
N MET A 125 -18.99 -12.23 2.99
CA MET A 125 -18.89 -12.23 1.52
C MET A 125 -19.72 -11.10 0.88
N LEU A 126 -20.88 -10.77 1.46
CA LEU A 126 -21.69 -9.60 1.08
C LEU A 126 -21.02 -8.27 1.43
N MET A 127 -20.33 -8.14 2.57
CA MET A 127 -19.55 -6.92 2.88
C MET A 127 -18.33 -6.73 1.96
N PHE A 128 -17.76 -7.80 1.41
CA PHE A 128 -16.67 -7.71 0.42
C PHE A 128 -17.15 -7.47 -1.01
N LEU A 129 -18.37 -7.89 -1.36
CA LEU A 129 -18.95 -7.74 -2.70
C LEU A 129 -19.83 -6.49 -2.84
N GLY A 130 -20.50 -6.07 -1.77
CA GLY A 130 -21.23 -4.82 -1.68
C GLY A 130 -20.61 -3.99 -0.57
N GLY A 131 -20.01 -2.84 -0.91
CA GLY A 131 -19.85 -1.78 0.08
C GLY A 131 -21.16 -1.61 0.84
N GLY A 132 -21.08 -1.58 2.17
CA GLY A 132 -22.22 -1.73 3.07
C GLY A 132 -23.48 -0.98 2.63
N LEU A 133 -24.62 -1.64 2.77
CA LEU A 133 -25.89 -0.93 2.96
C LEU A 133 -25.86 -0.19 4.30
#